data_AF-A0A7G7BGP3-F1
#
_entry.id   AF-A0A7G7BGP3-F1
#
_cell.length_a   1.000
_cell.length_b   1.000
_cell.length_c   1.000
_cell.angle_alpha   90.00
_cell.angle_beta   90.00
_cell.angle_gamma   90.00
#
_symmetry.space_group_name_H-M   'P 1'
#
loop_
_entity.id
_entity.type
_entity.pdbx_description
1 polymer ?
#
loop_
_entity_poly.entity_id
_entity_poly.type
_entity_poly.pdbx_seq_one_letter_code
_entity_poly.pdbx_strand_id
1 'polypeptide(L)'
;MDIRPLEDLRAADDLSLAFNPYGLGGRMKPEDAAEFQQRQIADCDLAAGVAAGTRDSFERLRTVFAYGVLCYDVYTMVGDQALLIYEQALRDRFMEWCAGTITFRLTQGPDVSYTVTSYDDVKKHAGKMMRERAKLVVATHAIDFNGMLHGLRLWARAAGLLRGRRSRGVEDALAKLRNYVAHPSGHHVDTPVEAARTVRDLAELINQLWGQATPNGRLYPAPLRREIVVLSWNGSGRARMEPASSLTAPDLMEDQEADAYQHVVVRAIPFVSGSRWDDAHWAEFDTRYETTRFPTDYLWGPGTREEARVWLEQERPEGDSVDFTDRVFLVQDHERLMPPMRPAVAAGLPDDKRVGVWHAVRADFPDDAFAHVRGSGDRSAGHARRPGDCSACSAEVLGLGSYDEALHAAAAALGPIQAVRLPSVRLPPSIFWPDRP
;
A
#
# COMPACT_ATOMS: atom_id res chain seq x y z
N MET A 1 9.16 5.99 -46.76
CA MET A 1 8.59 6.88 -45.74
C MET A 1 8.30 8.19 -46.45
N ASP A 2 7.04 8.56 -46.53
CA ASP A 2 6.64 9.84 -47.13
C ASP A 2 6.83 10.94 -46.09
N ILE A 3 7.40 12.06 -46.52
CA ILE A 3 7.66 13.22 -45.64
C ILE A 3 6.31 13.91 -45.40
N ARG A 4 5.87 13.94 -44.14
CA ARG A 4 4.64 14.62 -43.74
C ARG A 4 4.85 16.14 -43.66
N PRO A 5 3.92 16.97 -44.17
CA PRO A 5 3.95 18.41 -43.96
C PRO A 5 3.72 18.77 -42.49
N LEU A 6 4.13 19.98 -42.09
CA LEU A 6 3.99 20.45 -40.70
C LEU A 6 2.52 20.53 -40.23
N GLU A 7 1.58 20.79 -41.14
CA GLU A 7 0.15 20.81 -40.83
C GLU A 7 -0.33 19.45 -40.33
N ASP A 8 0.01 18.37 -41.03
CA ASP A 8 -0.33 16.99 -40.63
C ASP A 8 0.32 16.61 -39.29
N LEU A 9 1.53 17.11 -39.00
CA LEU A 9 2.20 16.87 -37.73
C LEU A 9 1.58 17.64 -36.54
N ARG A 10 0.77 18.66 -36.81
CA ARG A 10 0.07 19.48 -35.81
C ARG A 10 -1.39 19.10 -35.66
N ALA A 11 -1.93 18.29 -36.56
CA ALA A 11 -3.28 17.76 -36.45
C ALA A 11 -3.36 16.80 -35.25
N ALA A 12 -4.49 16.84 -34.54
CA ALA A 12 -4.72 15.90 -33.46
C ALA A 12 -4.97 14.50 -34.03
N ASP A 13 -4.51 13.49 -33.31
CA ASP A 13 -4.70 12.09 -33.65
C ASP A 13 -6.13 11.65 -33.29
N ASP A 14 -6.86 11.12 -34.28
CA ASP A 14 -8.26 10.71 -34.15
C ASP A 14 -8.51 9.66 -33.05
N LEU A 15 -7.54 8.77 -32.80
CA LEU A 15 -7.65 7.74 -31.77
C LEU A 15 -7.43 8.34 -30.39
N SER A 16 -6.50 9.27 -30.25
CA SER A 16 -6.29 10.02 -29.00
C SER A 16 -7.54 10.80 -28.57
N LEU A 17 -8.31 11.34 -29.53
CA LEU A 17 -9.55 12.08 -29.25
C LEU A 17 -10.70 11.20 -28.74
N ALA A 18 -10.63 9.88 -28.89
CA ALA A 18 -11.69 8.96 -28.47
C ALA A 18 -11.70 8.64 -26.96
N PHE A 19 -10.67 9.07 -26.22
CA PHE A 19 -10.54 8.86 -24.78
C PHE A 19 -11.00 10.09 -24.00
N ASN A 20 -12.07 9.93 -23.22
CA ASN A 20 -12.69 11.02 -22.46
C ASN A 20 -12.98 10.61 -20.99
N PRO A 21 -13.53 11.51 -20.15
CA PRO A 21 -13.78 11.22 -18.73
C PRO A 21 -14.71 10.02 -18.45
N TYR A 22 -15.52 9.59 -19.42
CA TYR A 22 -16.43 8.45 -19.31
C TYR A 22 -15.86 7.16 -19.91
N GLY A 23 -14.60 7.19 -20.38
CA GLY A 23 -13.90 6.07 -20.97
C GLY A 23 -13.71 6.21 -22.47
N LEU A 24 -13.74 5.07 -23.18
CA LEU A 24 -13.56 5.01 -24.63
C LEU A 24 -14.90 5.24 -25.35
N GLY A 25 -14.95 6.25 -26.21
CA GLY A 25 -16.07 6.48 -27.13
C GLY A 25 -16.58 7.93 -27.09
N GLY A 26 -17.02 8.46 -28.23
CA GLY A 26 -17.28 9.90 -28.38
C GLY A 26 -15.96 10.68 -28.48
N ARG A 27 -15.84 11.54 -29.49
CA ARG A 27 -14.60 12.30 -29.73
C ARG A 27 -14.64 13.64 -29.01
N MET A 28 -13.58 13.93 -28.26
CA MET A 28 -13.35 15.25 -27.69
C MET A 28 -12.86 16.22 -28.75
N LYS A 29 -13.05 17.52 -28.50
CA LYS A 29 -12.31 18.54 -29.27
C LYS A 29 -10.82 18.42 -28.94
N PRO A 30 -9.91 18.69 -29.89
CA PRO A 30 -8.46 18.61 -29.66
C PRO A 30 -7.97 19.34 -28.41
N GLU A 31 -8.48 20.54 -28.15
CA GLU A 31 -8.08 21.37 -27.01
C GLU A 31 -8.54 20.74 -25.68
N ASP A 32 -9.80 20.27 -25.64
CA ASP A 32 -10.37 19.60 -24.47
C ASP A 32 -9.64 18.28 -24.19
N ALA A 33 -9.25 17.54 -25.25
CA ALA A 33 -8.46 16.31 -25.14
C ALA A 33 -7.08 16.60 -24.58
N ALA A 34 -6.37 17.61 -25.10
CA ALA A 34 -5.07 18.03 -24.61
C ALA A 34 -5.11 18.43 -23.13
N GLU A 35 -6.11 19.21 -22.73
CA GLU A 35 -6.31 19.58 -21.33
C GLU A 35 -6.63 18.36 -20.45
N PHE A 36 -7.56 17.51 -20.88
CA PHE A 36 -7.96 16.33 -20.14
C PHE A 36 -6.80 15.37 -19.88
N GLN A 37 -6.00 15.09 -20.92
CA GLN A 37 -4.84 14.20 -20.81
C GLN A 37 -3.78 14.81 -19.89
N GLN A 38 -3.44 16.10 -20.02
CA GLN A 38 -2.49 16.75 -19.11
C GLN A 38 -2.94 16.71 -17.65
N ARG A 39 -4.23 16.93 -17.38
CA ARG A 39 -4.81 16.81 -16.03
C ARG A 39 -4.64 15.40 -15.45
N GLN A 40 -4.53 14.36 -16.28
CA GLN A 40 -4.29 12.99 -15.80
C GLN A 40 -2.94 12.82 -15.11
N ILE A 41 -1.96 13.71 -15.28
CA ILE A 41 -0.63 13.61 -14.65
C ILE A 41 -0.16 14.94 -14.04
N ALA A 42 -1.05 15.94 -13.95
CA ALA A 42 -0.71 17.29 -13.51
C ALA A 42 -0.28 17.35 -12.04
N ASP A 43 -0.85 16.49 -11.19
CA ASP A 43 -0.57 16.35 -9.76
C ASP A 43 0.60 15.41 -9.43
N CYS A 44 1.27 14.87 -10.46
CA CYS A 44 2.41 13.98 -10.29
C CYS A 44 3.69 14.77 -10.08
N ASP A 45 3.84 15.39 -8.91
CA ASP A 45 5.03 16.16 -8.57
C ASP A 45 6.08 15.31 -7.84
N LEU A 46 7.35 15.53 -8.20
CA LEU A 46 8.47 14.87 -7.53
C LEU A 46 8.96 15.69 -6.34
N ALA A 47 9.36 15.00 -5.28
CA ALA A 47 9.93 15.62 -4.10
C ALA A 47 11.18 16.44 -4.44
N ALA A 48 11.38 17.55 -3.71
CA ALA A 48 12.50 18.47 -3.93
C ALA A 48 13.89 17.84 -3.76
N GLY A 49 13.99 16.75 -2.99
CA GLY A 49 15.23 16.00 -2.77
C GLY A 49 15.62 15.00 -3.85
N VAL A 50 14.74 14.72 -4.84
CA VAL A 50 15.02 13.75 -5.91
C VAL A 50 16.23 14.19 -6.74
N ALA A 51 17.09 13.23 -7.08
CA ALA A 51 18.27 13.46 -7.91
C ALA A 51 17.92 14.14 -9.25
N ALA A 52 18.76 15.10 -9.66
CA ALA A 52 18.52 15.92 -10.85
C ALA A 52 18.31 15.08 -12.12
N GLY A 53 19.13 14.03 -12.32
CA GLY A 53 19.00 13.15 -13.49
C GLY A 53 17.64 12.46 -13.58
N THR A 54 17.13 11.93 -12.46
CA THR A 54 15.79 11.33 -12.41
C THR A 54 14.69 12.37 -12.61
N ARG A 55 14.82 13.55 -11.98
CA ARG A 55 13.85 14.65 -12.15
C ARG A 55 13.75 15.12 -13.59
N ASP A 56 14.87 15.38 -14.24
CA ASP A 56 14.91 15.86 -15.63
C ASP A 56 14.32 14.83 -16.60
N SER A 57 14.61 13.55 -16.39
CA SER A 57 14.00 12.45 -17.15
C SER A 57 12.48 12.41 -16.97
N PHE A 58 11.99 12.59 -15.75
CA PHE A 58 10.56 12.56 -15.45
C PHE A 58 9.81 13.78 -15.98
N GLU A 59 10.36 15.00 -15.86
CA GLU A 59 9.73 16.21 -16.40
C GLU A 59 9.68 16.18 -17.94
N ARG A 60 10.71 15.61 -18.58
CA ARG A 60 10.67 15.33 -20.02
C ARG A 60 9.56 14.34 -20.36
N LEU A 61 9.38 13.30 -19.56
CA LEU A 61 8.32 12.32 -19.75
C LEU A 61 6.92 12.95 -19.69
N ARG A 62 6.65 13.79 -18.67
CA ARG A 62 5.39 14.55 -18.53
C ARG A 62 5.14 15.42 -19.75
N THR A 63 6.18 16.12 -20.22
CA THR A 63 6.11 16.96 -21.42
C THR A 63 5.76 16.14 -22.66
N VAL A 64 6.41 14.99 -22.85
CA VAL A 64 6.16 14.10 -24.01
C VAL A 64 4.76 13.51 -23.97
N PHE A 65 4.24 13.15 -22.79
CA PHE A 65 2.88 12.67 -22.61
C PHE A 65 1.83 13.65 -23.15
N ALA A 66 2.00 14.95 -22.92
CA ALA A 66 1.10 15.98 -23.43
C ALA A 66 1.01 16.00 -24.96
N TYR A 67 2.10 15.65 -25.65
CA TYR A 67 2.13 15.57 -27.12
C TYR A 67 1.43 14.32 -27.70
N GLY A 68 1.02 13.35 -26.87
CA GLY A 68 0.31 12.15 -27.34
C GLY A 68 -1.03 12.44 -28.01
N VAL A 69 -1.63 13.61 -27.75
CA VAL A 69 -2.84 14.05 -28.48
C VAL A 69 -2.57 14.29 -29.96
N LEU A 70 -1.34 14.57 -30.36
CA LEU A 70 -0.94 14.77 -31.76
C LEU A 70 -0.46 13.47 -32.43
N CYS A 71 -0.10 12.45 -31.66
CA CYS A 71 0.42 11.18 -32.17
C CYS A 71 0.19 10.08 -31.13
N TYR A 72 -0.76 9.19 -31.39
CA TYR A 72 -1.18 8.19 -30.42
C TYR A 72 -0.04 7.28 -29.92
N ASP A 73 0.89 6.90 -30.82
CA ASP A 73 2.03 6.03 -30.50
C ASP A 73 2.95 6.60 -29.41
N VAL A 74 2.92 7.92 -29.19
CA VAL A 74 3.68 8.57 -28.11
C VAL A 74 3.24 8.05 -26.74
N TYR A 75 1.98 7.64 -26.54
CA TYR A 75 1.55 7.06 -25.27
C TYR A 75 2.28 5.75 -24.96
N THR A 76 2.45 4.89 -25.97
CA THR A 76 3.29 3.68 -25.86
C THR A 76 4.72 4.03 -25.49
N MET A 77 5.32 5.01 -26.19
CA MET A 77 6.68 5.44 -25.90
C MET A 77 6.83 6.01 -24.48
N VAL A 78 5.82 6.72 -23.98
CA VAL A 78 5.81 7.24 -22.61
C VAL A 78 5.70 6.12 -21.59
N GLY A 79 4.79 5.16 -21.78
CA GLY A 79 4.68 3.99 -20.90
C GLY A 79 6.00 3.22 -20.80
N ASP A 80 6.62 2.94 -21.95
CA ASP A 80 7.91 2.26 -22.04
C ASP A 80 9.04 3.05 -21.37
N GLN A 81 9.13 4.36 -21.65
CA GLN A 81 10.15 5.22 -21.08
C GLN A 81 9.98 5.39 -19.55
N ALA A 82 8.75 5.40 -19.04
CA ALA A 82 8.47 5.43 -17.62
C ALA A 82 9.08 4.21 -16.91
N LEU A 83 8.93 3.02 -17.51
CA LEU A 83 9.50 1.76 -16.99
C LEU A 83 11.03 1.76 -17.00
N LEU A 84 11.67 2.49 -17.92
CA LEU A 84 13.13 2.66 -17.93
C LEU A 84 13.59 3.65 -16.85
N ILE A 85 12.85 4.75 -16.66
CA ILE A 85 13.14 5.76 -15.62
C ILE A 85 12.99 5.15 -14.22
N TYR A 86 12.10 4.18 -14.04
CA TYR A 86 12.01 3.42 -12.79
C TYR A 86 13.36 2.84 -12.35
N GLU A 87 14.10 2.18 -13.25
CA GLU A 87 15.42 1.66 -12.89
C GLU A 87 16.44 2.79 -12.70
N GLN A 88 16.37 3.86 -13.49
CA GLN A 88 17.22 5.03 -13.28
C GLN A 88 17.07 5.59 -11.87
N ALA A 89 15.83 5.79 -11.40
CA ALA A 89 15.54 6.29 -10.06
C ALA A 89 16.11 5.41 -8.95
N LEU A 90 16.00 4.08 -9.10
CA LEU A 90 16.62 3.14 -8.16
C LEU A 90 18.14 3.25 -8.14
N ARG A 91 18.79 3.43 -9.30
CA ARG A 91 20.25 3.59 -9.40
C ARG A 91 20.71 4.88 -8.76
N ASP A 92 20.05 6.00 -9.07
CA ASP A 92 20.35 7.31 -8.50
C ASP A 92 20.23 7.25 -6.97
N ARG A 93 19.12 6.69 -6.46
CA ARG A 93 18.92 6.54 -5.02
C ARG A 93 19.94 5.58 -4.37
N PHE A 94 20.32 4.52 -5.05
CA PHE A 94 21.34 3.58 -4.57
C PHE A 94 22.70 4.28 -4.42
N MET A 95 23.09 5.12 -5.38
CA MET A 95 24.35 5.86 -5.34
C MET A 95 24.38 6.88 -4.19
N GLU A 96 23.24 7.54 -3.90
CA GLU A 96 23.12 8.39 -2.70
C GLU A 96 23.29 7.58 -1.41
N TRP A 97 22.62 6.42 -1.31
CA TRP A 97 22.67 5.56 -0.12
C TRP A 97 24.05 4.97 0.14
N CYS A 98 24.75 4.50 -0.89
CA CYS A 98 26.06 3.87 -0.71
C CYS A 98 27.15 4.90 -0.35
N ALA A 99 26.93 6.18 -0.63
CA ALA A 99 27.85 7.28 -0.31
C ALA A 99 29.31 6.96 -0.71
N GLY A 100 29.48 6.29 -1.86
CA GLY A 100 30.77 5.91 -2.42
C GLY A 100 31.38 4.61 -1.91
N THR A 101 30.70 3.84 -1.05
CA THR A 101 31.17 2.54 -0.57
C THR A 101 30.06 1.49 -0.55
N ILE A 102 30.36 0.28 -1.05
CA ILE A 102 29.45 -0.87 -0.95
C ILE A 102 30.15 -2.03 -0.23
N THR A 103 29.43 -2.71 0.66
CA THR A 103 29.97 -3.80 1.49
C THR A 103 29.24 -5.10 1.19
N PHE A 104 30.02 -6.16 0.97
CA PHE A 104 29.50 -7.51 0.74
C PHE A 104 29.95 -8.46 1.84
N ARG A 105 29.02 -9.29 2.29
CA ARG A 105 29.26 -10.41 3.20
C ARG A 105 29.58 -11.66 2.41
N LEU A 106 30.78 -12.19 2.60
CA LEU A 106 31.19 -13.47 2.04
C LEU A 106 30.56 -14.63 2.81
N THR A 107 30.38 -15.77 2.13
CA THR A 107 29.89 -17.00 2.79
C THR A 107 30.90 -17.53 3.80
N GLN A 108 32.19 -17.32 3.53
CA GLN A 108 33.32 -17.71 4.37
C GLN A 108 34.33 -16.56 4.33
N GLY A 109 34.52 -15.87 5.46
CA GLY A 109 35.48 -14.76 5.56
C GLY A 109 34.85 -13.44 6.01
N PRO A 110 35.68 -12.41 6.23
CA PRO A 110 35.22 -11.10 6.65
C PRO A 110 34.42 -10.39 5.55
N ASP A 111 33.59 -9.44 5.95
CA ASP A 111 32.90 -8.54 5.02
C ASP A 111 33.94 -7.73 4.21
N VAL A 112 33.71 -7.57 2.91
CA VAL A 112 34.61 -6.87 1.97
C VAL A 112 33.93 -5.61 1.47
N SER A 113 34.63 -4.47 1.53
CA SER A 113 34.12 -3.19 1.05
C SER A 113 34.85 -2.71 -0.19
N TYR A 114 34.10 -2.10 -1.12
CA TYR A 114 34.62 -1.51 -2.35
C TYR A 114 34.23 -0.04 -2.43
N THR A 115 35.19 0.82 -2.79
CA THR A 115 34.92 2.20 -3.18
C THR A 115 34.32 2.22 -4.58
N VAL A 116 33.24 2.97 -4.77
CA VAL A 116 32.54 3.13 -6.03
C VAL A 116 32.33 4.62 -6.32
N THR A 117 32.54 5.03 -7.58
CA THR A 117 32.34 6.42 -8.01
C THR A 117 31.26 6.55 -9.07
N SER A 118 30.90 5.43 -9.69
CA SER A 118 29.86 5.31 -10.69
C SER A 118 29.02 4.06 -10.46
N TYR A 119 27.84 4.03 -11.08
CA TYR A 119 27.02 2.82 -11.04
C TYR A 119 27.64 1.65 -11.83
N ASP A 120 28.49 1.93 -12.82
CA ASP A 120 29.22 0.88 -13.53
C ASP A 120 30.23 0.17 -12.63
N ASP A 121 30.85 0.88 -11.68
CA ASP A 121 31.69 0.27 -10.64
C ASP A 121 30.84 -0.68 -9.77
N VAL A 122 29.66 -0.23 -9.33
CA VAL A 122 28.72 -1.05 -8.55
C VAL A 122 28.38 -2.33 -9.30
N LYS A 123 28.00 -2.24 -10.59
CA LYS A 123 27.65 -3.39 -11.42
C LYS A 123 28.82 -4.36 -11.58
N LYS A 124 30.03 -3.85 -11.81
CA LYS A 124 31.25 -4.66 -11.92
C LYS A 124 31.53 -5.43 -10.62
N HIS A 125 31.46 -4.76 -9.48
CA HIS A 125 31.69 -5.39 -8.18
C HIS A 125 30.58 -6.38 -7.83
N ALA A 126 29.31 -6.03 -8.04
CA ALA A 126 28.19 -6.94 -7.82
C ALA A 126 28.28 -8.22 -8.66
N GLY A 127 28.66 -8.11 -9.95
CA GLY A 127 28.86 -9.28 -10.81
C GLY A 127 30.02 -10.19 -10.37
N LYS A 128 31.08 -9.62 -9.78
CA LYS A 128 32.14 -10.41 -9.14
C LYS A 128 31.62 -11.12 -7.89
N MET A 129 30.95 -10.38 -7.00
CA MET A 129 30.46 -10.86 -5.71
C MET A 129 29.37 -11.93 -5.83
N MET A 130 28.51 -11.84 -6.85
CA MET A 130 27.52 -12.87 -7.17
C MET A 130 28.17 -14.24 -7.45
N ARG A 131 29.31 -14.27 -8.17
CA ARG A 131 30.06 -15.51 -8.44
C ARG A 131 30.65 -16.11 -7.16
N GLU A 132 30.99 -15.27 -6.20
CA GLU A 132 31.48 -15.65 -4.87
C GLU A 132 30.34 -15.95 -3.88
N ARG A 133 29.07 -15.90 -4.34
CA ARG A 133 27.85 -16.03 -3.50
C ARG A 133 27.86 -15.08 -2.31
N ALA A 134 28.47 -13.90 -2.49
CA ALA A 134 28.49 -12.86 -1.49
C ALA A 134 27.18 -12.06 -1.53
N LYS A 135 26.77 -11.54 -0.38
CA LYS A 135 25.52 -10.81 -0.20
C LYS A 135 25.78 -9.35 0.11
N LEU A 136 25.03 -8.42 -0.48
CA LEU A 136 25.13 -7.00 -0.13
C LEU A 136 24.63 -6.81 1.31
N VAL A 137 25.41 -6.12 2.13
CA VAL A 137 25.03 -5.78 3.51
C VAL A 137 24.19 -4.51 3.49
N VAL A 138 22.99 -4.58 4.06
CA VAL A 138 22.03 -3.47 4.15
C VAL A 138 21.53 -3.39 5.58
N ALA A 139 22.08 -2.45 6.37
CA ALA A 139 21.85 -2.40 7.82
C ALA A 139 22.11 -3.77 8.48
N THR A 140 21.08 -4.39 9.05
CA THR A 140 21.14 -5.72 9.68
C THR A 140 20.93 -6.89 8.71
N HIS A 141 20.58 -6.62 7.45
CA HIS A 141 20.25 -7.62 6.45
C HIS A 141 21.44 -7.91 5.53
N ALA A 142 21.47 -9.13 4.98
CA ALA A 142 22.37 -9.51 3.90
C ALA A 142 21.54 -10.09 2.75
N ILE A 143 21.55 -9.43 1.60
CA ILE A 143 20.67 -9.74 0.46
C ILE A 143 21.45 -10.16 -0.77
N ASP A 144 20.80 -10.93 -1.64
CA ASP A 144 21.34 -11.20 -2.97
C ASP A 144 21.30 -9.92 -3.80
N PHE A 145 22.42 -9.55 -4.42
CA PHE A 145 22.54 -8.31 -5.16
C PHE A 145 23.41 -8.50 -6.41
N ASN A 146 22.82 -8.24 -7.57
CA ASN A 146 23.47 -8.40 -8.87
C ASN A 146 23.72 -7.05 -9.60
N GLY A 147 23.42 -5.93 -8.95
CA GLY A 147 23.53 -4.59 -9.56
C GLY A 147 22.53 -4.33 -10.69
N MET A 148 21.52 -5.17 -10.86
CA MET A 148 20.44 -5.01 -11.84
C MET A 148 19.12 -4.71 -11.13
N LEU A 149 18.06 -4.41 -11.88
CA LEU A 149 16.74 -4.04 -11.35
C LEU A 149 16.26 -4.95 -10.20
N HIS A 150 16.39 -6.28 -10.33
CA HIS A 150 16.00 -7.20 -9.26
C HIS A 150 16.78 -6.95 -7.96
N GLY A 151 18.11 -6.87 -8.03
CA GLY A 151 18.96 -6.57 -6.86
C GLY A 151 18.68 -5.19 -6.27
N LEU A 152 18.44 -4.18 -7.11
CA LEU A 152 18.05 -2.83 -6.66
C LEU A 152 16.72 -2.84 -5.91
N ARG A 153 15.72 -3.59 -6.37
CA ARG A 153 14.45 -3.71 -5.65
C ARG A 153 14.58 -4.40 -4.31
N LEU A 154 15.35 -5.50 -4.26
CA LEU A 154 15.65 -6.18 -3.00
C LEU A 154 16.37 -5.25 -2.02
N TRP A 155 17.33 -4.47 -2.51
CA TRP A 155 18.01 -3.45 -1.73
C TRP A 155 17.04 -2.40 -1.20
N ALA A 156 16.21 -1.81 -2.05
CA ALA A 156 15.30 -0.74 -1.64
C ALA A 156 14.30 -1.21 -0.56
N ARG A 157 13.84 -2.47 -0.66
CA ARG A 157 13.03 -3.11 0.39
C ARG A 157 13.80 -3.35 1.68
N ALA A 158 15.00 -3.92 1.59
CA ALA A 158 15.85 -4.19 2.77
C ALA A 158 16.32 -2.91 3.49
N ALA A 159 16.46 -1.80 2.74
CA ALA A 159 16.78 -0.48 3.26
C ALA A 159 15.55 0.26 3.83
N GLY A 160 14.35 -0.33 3.77
CA GLY A 160 13.11 0.28 4.25
C GLY A 160 12.59 1.43 3.39
N LEU A 161 13.07 1.56 2.14
CA LEU A 161 12.67 2.62 1.23
C LEU A 161 11.33 2.32 0.55
N LEU A 162 10.98 1.05 0.35
CA LEU A 162 9.71 0.63 -0.25
C LEU A 162 8.81 -0.03 0.79
N ARG A 163 7.63 0.56 1.01
CA ARG A 163 6.65 0.13 2.01
C ARG A 163 5.46 -0.60 1.40
N GLY A 164 4.69 -1.27 2.25
CA GLY A 164 3.47 -1.99 1.93
C GLY A 164 3.71 -3.37 1.34
N ARG A 165 2.82 -4.31 1.65
CA ARG A 165 2.90 -5.70 1.17
C ARG A 165 2.21 -5.91 -0.17
N ARG A 166 1.14 -5.17 -0.47
CA ARG A 166 0.45 -5.25 -1.77
C ARG A 166 1.24 -4.60 -2.90
N SER A 167 2.00 -3.54 -2.61
CA SER A 167 2.86 -2.87 -3.60
C SER A 167 3.90 -3.82 -4.21
N ARG A 168 4.35 -4.85 -3.49
CA ARG A 168 5.30 -5.87 -4.00
C ARG A 168 4.84 -6.54 -5.28
N GLY A 169 3.55 -6.89 -5.36
CA GLY A 169 2.98 -7.53 -6.55
C GLY A 169 3.00 -6.60 -7.77
N VAL A 170 2.71 -5.30 -7.53
CA VAL A 170 2.79 -4.29 -8.60
C VAL A 170 4.24 -4.05 -9.01
N GLU A 171 5.16 -3.92 -8.06
CA GLU A 171 6.59 -3.78 -8.36
C GLU A 171 7.14 -4.96 -9.17
N ASP A 172 6.69 -6.19 -8.88
CA ASP A 172 7.02 -7.40 -9.65
C ASP A 172 6.46 -7.35 -11.07
N ALA A 173 5.23 -6.87 -11.23
CA ALA A 173 4.65 -6.63 -12.55
C ALA A 173 5.44 -5.57 -13.32
N LEU A 174 5.75 -4.42 -12.70
CA LEU A 174 6.54 -3.34 -13.31
C LEU A 174 7.93 -3.81 -13.73
N ALA A 175 8.59 -4.64 -12.91
CA ALA A 175 9.89 -5.20 -13.27
C ALA A 175 9.83 -6.15 -14.47
N LYS A 176 8.74 -6.95 -14.60
CA LYS A 176 8.50 -7.78 -15.78
C LYS A 176 8.25 -6.92 -17.02
N LEU A 177 7.37 -5.93 -16.91
CA LEU A 177 7.06 -4.99 -18.00
C LEU A 177 8.32 -4.26 -18.47
N ARG A 178 9.13 -3.73 -17.55
CA ARG A 178 10.43 -3.13 -17.87
C ARG A 178 11.32 -4.08 -18.67
N ASN A 179 11.37 -5.37 -18.30
CA ASN A 179 12.20 -6.34 -19.01
C ASN A 179 11.65 -6.65 -20.42
N TYR A 180 10.32 -6.64 -20.61
CA TYR A 180 9.73 -6.71 -21.95
C TYR A 180 10.12 -5.51 -22.81
N VAL A 181 10.10 -4.30 -22.25
CA VAL A 181 10.54 -3.08 -22.96
C VAL A 181 12.03 -3.14 -23.33
N ALA A 182 12.87 -3.65 -22.43
CA ALA A 182 14.31 -3.80 -22.70
C ALA A 182 14.63 -4.90 -23.74
N HIS A 183 13.72 -5.85 -23.94
CA HIS A 183 13.88 -7.00 -24.82
C HIS A 183 12.59 -7.23 -25.63
N PRO A 184 12.25 -6.33 -26.56
CA PRO A 184 10.99 -6.38 -27.27
C PRO A 184 10.92 -7.61 -28.17
N SER A 185 9.80 -8.33 -28.13
CA SER A 185 9.52 -9.49 -28.97
C SER A 185 8.55 -9.18 -30.13
N GLY A 186 7.99 -7.98 -30.16
CA GLY A 186 7.03 -7.54 -31.17
C GLY A 186 6.58 -6.10 -30.94
N HIS A 187 5.70 -5.63 -31.82
CA HIS A 187 5.04 -4.34 -31.68
C HIS A 187 3.89 -4.43 -30.67
N HIS A 188 3.81 -3.47 -29.76
CA HIS A 188 2.67 -3.26 -28.86
C HIS A 188 2.21 -1.82 -28.94
N VAL A 189 0.99 -1.60 -28.46
CA VAL A 189 0.32 -0.30 -28.43
C VAL A 189 -0.27 -0.14 -27.04
N ASP A 190 0.04 0.98 -26.39
CA ASP A 190 -0.52 1.36 -25.09
C ASP A 190 -1.68 2.35 -25.25
N THR A 191 -2.41 2.61 -24.18
CA THR A 191 -3.48 3.61 -24.14
C THR A 191 -3.07 4.84 -23.36
N PRO A 192 -3.69 6.02 -23.60
CA PRO A 192 -3.44 7.22 -22.79
C PRO A 192 -3.67 6.98 -21.29
N VAL A 193 -4.67 6.14 -20.96
CA VAL A 193 -5.05 5.81 -19.57
C VAL A 193 -3.97 4.97 -18.88
N GLU A 194 -3.48 3.93 -19.55
CA GLU A 194 -2.42 3.07 -19.01
C GLU A 194 -1.06 3.77 -18.96
N ALA A 195 -0.74 4.60 -19.97
CA ALA A 195 0.44 5.45 -19.94
C ALA A 195 0.38 6.45 -18.77
N ALA A 196 -0.75 7.13 -18.56
CA ALA A 196 -0.93 8.03 -17.42
C ALA A 196 -0.82 7.31 -16.08
N ARG A 197 -1.41 6.11 -15.97
CA ARG A 197 -1.29 5.26 -14.78
C ARG A 197 0.17 4.90 -14.50
N THR A 198 0.92 4.53 -15.53
CA THR A 198 2.34 4.18 -15.41
C THR A 198 3.19 5.39 -14.98
N VAL A 199 2.89 6.58 -15.49
CA VAL A 199 3.53 7.83 -15.05
C VAL A 199 3.21 8.16 -13.59
N ARG A 200 1.95 7.99 -13.17
CA ARG A 200 1.53 8.15 -11.76
C ARG A 200 2.25 7.18 -10.84
N ASP A 201 2.23 5.89 -11.18
CA ASP A 201 2.89 4.83 -10.42
C ASP A 201 4.40 5.10 -10.31
N LEU A 202 5.04 5.61 -11.38
CA LEU A 202 6.44 6.02 -11.38
C LEU A 202 6.68 7.19 -10.43
N ALA A 203 5.83 8.22 -10.44
CA ALA A 203 5.96 9.38 -9.55
C ALA A 203 5.85 8.95 -8.07
N GLU A 204 4.87 8.12 -7.75
CA GLU A 204 4.70 7.57 -6.39
C GLU A 204 5.93 6.78 -5.94
N LEU A 205 6.48 5.95 -6.83
CA LEU A 205 7.66 5.15 -6.54
C LEU A 205 8.89 6.02 -6.32
N ILE A 206 9.15 6.99 -7.20
CA ILE A 206 10.27 7.92 -7.05
C ILE A 206 10.14 8.65 -5.71
N ASN A 207 8.97 9.22 -5.40
CA ASN A 207 8.78 9.92 -4.13
C ASN A 207 9.00 9.00 -2.93
N GLN A 208 8.49 7.77 -2.98
CA GLN A 208 8.66 6.80 -1.92
C GLN A 208 10.15 6.42 -1.70
N LEU A 209 10.94 6.29 -2.77
CA LEU A 209 12.39 6.05 -2.67
C LEU A 209 13.11 7.16 -1.91
N TRP A 210 12.64 8.40 -2.00
CA TRP A 210 13.13 9.57 -1.25
C TRP A 210 12.34 9.83 0.06
N GLY A 211 11.55 8.85 0.52
CA GLY A 211 10.86 8.89 1.81
C GLY A 211 9.61 9.75 1.85
N GLN A 212 9.05 10.12 0.69
CA GLN A 212 7.82 10.89 0.58
C GLN A 212 6.68 9.97 0.14
N ALA A 213 5.75 9.68 1.06
CA ALA A 213 4.53 8.97 0.72
C ALA A 213 3.57 9.91 -0.04
N THR A 214 2.79 9.37 -0.98
CA THR A 214 1.99 10.20 -1.89
C THR A 214 0.57 10.41 -1.34
N PRO A 215 0.11 11.65 -1.13
CA PRO A 215 -1.28 11.92 -0.75
C PRO A 215 -2.23 11.28 -1.76
N ASN A 216 -3.17 10.47 -1.28
CA ASN A 216 -4.09 9.68 -2.12
C ASN A 216 -3.41 8.73 -3.13
N GLY A 217 -2.10 8.47 -2.97
CA GLY A 217 -1.32 7.59 -3.84
C GLY A 217 -1.79 6.14 -3.79
N ARG A 218 -1.87 5.47 -4.93
CA ARG A 218 -2.35 4.09 -5.09
C ARG A 218 -1.36 3.04 -4.59
N LEU A 219 -0.08 3.23 -4.87
CA LEU A 219 0.98 2.27 -4.56
C LEU A 219 1.64 2.56 -3.21
N TYR A 220 1.94 3.83 -2.97
CA TYR A 220 2.59 4.28 -1.74
C TYR A 220 1.79 5.43 -1.12
N PRO A 221 0.57 5.16 -0.64
CA PRO A 221 -0.29 6.16 -0.04
C PRO A 221 0.37 6.80 1.17
N ALA A 222 0.21 8.11 1.33
CA ALA A 222 0.45 8.78 2.61
C ALA A 222 -0.46 8.22 3.71
N PRO A 223 -0.06 8.37 4.99
CA PRO A 223 -0.94 8.12 6.12
C PRO A 223 -2.31 8.77 5.91
N LEU A 224 -3.37 8.04 6.26
CA LEU A 224 -4.74 8.50 6.06
C LEU A 224 -5.23 9.28 7.28
N ARG A 225 -6.05 10.30 7.05
CA ARG A 225 -6.71 11.06 8.10
C ARG A 225 -7.85 10.23 8.69
N ARG A 226 -7.84 10.04 10.01
CA ARG A 226 -8.99 9.53 10.76
C ARG A 226 -9.70 10.67 11.46
N GLU A 227 -11.01 10.55 11.53
CA GLU A 227 -11.89 11.48 12.22
C GLU A 227 -12.64 10.75 13.33
N ILE A 228 -13.31 11.53 14.17
CA ILE A 228 -14.22 11.00 15.18
C ILE A 228 -15.55 10.71 14.50
N VAL A 229 -15.92 9.44 14.51
CA VAL A 229 -17.11 8.93 13.85
C VAL A 229 -17.93 8.12 14.83
N VAL A 230 -19.23 8.08 14.59
CA VAL A 230 -20.20 7.35 15.39
C VAL A 230 -20.67 6.17 14.57
N LEU A 231 -20.55 4.98 15.15
CA LEU A 231 -21.11 3.76 14.61
C LEU A 231 -22.39 3.46 15.38
N SER A 232 -23.51 3.39 14.67
CA SER A 232 -24.82 3.17 15.27
C SER A 232 -25.46 1.91 14.71
N TRP A 233 -26.13 1.11 15.53
CA TRP A 233 -26.93 -0.04 15.06
C TRP A 233 -28.15 -0.27 15.93
N ASN A 234 -29.15 -0.98 15.41
CA ASN A 234 -30.35 -1.32 16.16
C ASN A 234 -30.68 -2.83 16.11
N GLY A 235 -31.75 -3.23 16.80
CA GLY A 235 -32.20 -4.62 16.88
C GLY A 235 -32.57 -5.25 15.52
N SER A 236 -32.94 -4.43 14.54
CA SER A 236 -33.25 -4.88 13.17
C SER A 236 -32.01 -5.21 12.32
N GLY A 237 -30.80 -4.98 12.82
CA GLY A 237 -29.54 -5.21 12.10
C GLY A 237 -29.16 -4.08 11.14
N ARG A 238 -29.88 -2.95 11.14
CA ARG A 238 -29.43 -1.73 10.46
C ARG A 238 -28.23 -1.16 11.19
N ALA A 239 -27.21 -0.77 10.43
CA ALA A 239 -26.04 -0.07 10.94
C ALA A 239 -25.81 1.22 10.15
N ARG A 240 -25.23 2.23 10.78
CA ARG A 240 -24.83 3.51 10.17
C ARG A 240 -23.46 3.93 10.65
N MET A 241 -22.76 4.68 9.80
CA MET A 241 -21.53 5.37 10.12
C MET A 241 -21.70 6.85 9.81
N GLU A 242 -21.53 7.70 10.81
CA GLU A 242 -21.79 9.13 10.67
C GLU A 242 -20.67 9.94 11.33
N PRO A 243 -20.36 11.15 10.84
CA PRO A 243 -19.48 12.08 11.56
C PRO A 243 -20.04 12.38 12.95
N ALA A 244 -19.16 12.59 13.94
CA ALA A 244 -19.57 12.89 15.32
C ALA A 244 -20.48 14.12 15.47
N SER A 245 -20.40 15.09 14.55
CA SER A 245 -21.28 16.25 14.50
C SER A 245 -22.75 15.89 14.28
N SER A 246 -23.04 14.73 13.69
CA SER A 246 -24.41 14.27 13.39
C SER A 246 -25.23 14.01 14.66
N LEU A 247 -24.58 13.70 15.79
CA LEU A 247 -25.26 13.52 17.08
C LEU A 247 -25.94 14.79 17.60
N THR A 248 -25.48 15.96 17.15
CA THR A 248 -26.07 17.26 17.54
C THR A 248 -27.19 17.72 16.62
N ALA A 249 -27.33 17.11 15.43
CA ALA A 249 -28.43 17.40 14.53
C ALA A 249 -29.71 16.66 14.99
N PRO A 250 -30.91 17.24 14.78
CA PRO A 250 -32.16 16.51 14.98
C PRO A 250 -32.22 15.32 14.01
N ASP A 251 -32.39 14.11 14.52
CA ASP A 251 -32.48 12.91 13.68
C ASP A 251 -33.92 12.63 13.32
N LEU A 252 -34.30 13.11 12.13
CA LEU A 252 -35.63 12.92 11.56
C LEU A 252 -35.97 11.45 11.30
N MET A 253 -35.00 10.52 11.37
CA MET A 253 -35.17 9.10 11.10
C MET A 253 -35.23 8.23 12.38
N GLU A 254 -34.49 8.56 13.45
CA GLU A 254 -34.63 7.88 14.76
C GLU A 254 -36.05 8.04 15.34
N ASP A 255 -36.69 9.20 15.13
CA ASP A 255 -38.06 9.48 15.59
C ASP A 255 -39.15 8.62 14.90
N GLN A 256 -38.80 7.90 13.82
CA GLN A 256 -39.73 7.06 13.05
C GLN A 256 -39.49 5.55 13.23
N GLU A 257 -38.36 5.13 13.82
CA GLU A 257 -38.02 3.71 13.98
C GLU A 257 -38.41 3.20 15.38
N ALA A 258 -39.08 2.05 15.44
CA ALA A 258 -39.51 1.44 16.71
C ALA A 258 -38.36 0.86 17.56
N ASP A 259 -37.18 0.69 16.97
CA ASP A 259 -36.01 0.09 17.60
C ASP A 259 -34.97 1.17 17.97
N ALA A 260 -34.62 1.23 19.25
CA ALA A 260 -33.57 2.14 19.74
C ALA A 260 -32.18 1.75 19.19
N TYR A 261 -31.47 2.70 18.61
CA TYR A 261 -30.08 2.52 18.22
C TYR A 261 -29.15 2.52 19.45
N GLN A 262 -28.14 1.66 19.40
CA GLN A 262 -26.94 1.74 20.22
C GLN A 262 -25.83 2.42 19.42
N HIS A 263 -24.98 3.16 20.13
CA HIS A 263 -23.94 4.00 19.55
C HIS A 263 -22.59 3.68 20.18
N VAL A 264 -21.52 3.61 19.36
CA VAL A 264 -20.12 3.67 19.81
C VAL A 264 -19.42 4.81 19.09
N VAL A 265 -18.51 5.47 19.80
CA VAL A 265 -17.61 6.47 19.23
C VAL A 265 -16.26 5.80 18.94
N VAL A 266 -15.81 5.92 17.70
CA VAL A 266 -14.49 5.45 17.27
C VAL A 266 -13.72 6.55 16.56
N ARG A 267 -12.40 6.35 16.46
CA ARG A 267 -11.55 7.08 15.52
C ARG A 267 -11.31 6.19 14.29
N ALA A 268 -11.86 6.57 13.14
CA ALA A 268 -11.78 5.79 11.90
C ALA A 268 -11.64 6.69 10.66
N ILE A 269 -11.39 6.07 9.51
CA ILE A 269 -11.46 6.76 8.22
C ILE A 269 -12.92 7.13 7.95
N PRO A 270 -13.26 8.41 7.74
CA PRO A 270 -14.65 8.80 7.49
C PRO A 270 -15.12 8.27 6.13
N PHE A 271 -16.40 7.93 6.05
CA PHE A 271 -17.03 7.62 4.77
C PHE A 271 -17.17 8.89 3.94
N VAL A 272 -16.59 8.90 2.73
CA VAL A 272 -16.68 10.03 1.80
C VAL A 272 -17.10 9.48 0.46
N SER A 273 -18.34 9.78 0.04
CA SER A 273 -18.90 9.23 -1.20
C SER A 273 -17.96 9.39 -2.40
N GLY A 274 -17.63 8.26 -3.06
CA GLY A 274 -16.72 8.21 -4.19
C GLY A 274 -15.23 8.15 -3.81
N SER A 275 -14.91 8.15 -2.53
CA SER A 275 -13.56 7.91 -2.03
C SER A 275 -13.20 6.44 -2.18
N ARG A 276 -12.05 6.18 -2.79
CA ARG A 276 -11.43 4.85 -2.82
C ARG A 276 -10.97 4.34 -1.44
N TRP A 277 -11.01 5.21 -0.43
CA TRP A 277 -10.64 4.91 0.95
C TRP A 277 -11.84 4.56 1.83
N ASP A 278 -13.02 4.43 1.25
CA ASP A 278 -14.19 3.93 1.98
C ASP A 278 -13.95 2.48 2.42
N ASP A 279 -14.12 2.23 3.71
CA ASP A 279 -13.96 0.89 4.30
C ASP A 279 -15.21 0.05 4.06
N ALA A 280 -15.15 -0.90 3.13
CA ALA A 280 -16.29 -1.80 2.87
C ALA A 280 -16.71 -2.65 4.09
N HIS A 281 -15.85 -2.76 5.10
CA HIS A 281 -16.05 -3.58 6.30
C HIS A 281 -16.29 -2.75 7.57
N TRP A 282 -16.58 -1.44 7.47
CA TRP A 282 -16.82 -0.60 8.65
C TRP A 282 -17.93 -1.16 9.56
N ALA A 283 -18.97 -1.75 8.97
CA ALA A 283 -20.11 -2.31 9.70
C ALA A 283 -19.74 -3.59 10.47
N GLU A 284 -18.54 -4.11 10.23
CA GLU A 284 -18.00 -5.29 10.89
C GLU A 284 -17.12 -4.90 12.08
N PHE A 285 -17.13 -3.65 12.55
CA PHE A 285 -16.28 -3.23 13.66
C PHE A 285 -16.41 -4.13 14.90
N ASP A 286 -15.25 -4.44 15.50
CA ASP A 286 -15.08 -5.26 16.70
C ASP A 286 -13.86 -4.74 17.49
N THR A 287 -14.00 -4.58 18.81
CA THR A 287 -12.90 -4.08 19.67
C THR A 287 -11.80 -5.10 19.92
N ARG A 288 -12.11 -6.39 19.79
CA ARG A 288 -11.17 -7.48 20.00
C ARG A 288 -10.42 -7.84 18.72
N TYR A 289 -11.05 -7.67 17.57
CA TYR A 289 -10.55 -8.12 16.28
C TYR A 289 -10.42 -6.99 15.26
N GLU A 290 -9.33 -7.02 14.50
CA GLU A 290 -9.09 -6.16 13.35
C GLU A 290 -9.94 -6.64 12.17
N THR A 291 -11.19 -6.19 12.14
CA THR A 291 -12.24 -6.59 11.18
C THR A 291 -12.54 -5.51 10.16
N THR A 292 -12.13 -4.27 10.44
CA THR A 292 -12.15 -3.15 9.52
C THR A 292 -10.87 -3.16 8.67
N ARG A 293 -10.97 -2.70 7.41
CA ARG A 293 -9.81 -2.64 6.51
C ARG A 293 -8.76 -1.67 7.04
N PHE A 294 -9.17 -0.51 7.54
CA PHE A 294 -8.27 0.51 8.06
C PHE A 294 -8.25 0.52 9.60
N PRO A 295 -7.14 0.96 10.22
CA PRO A 295 -7.04 1.02 11.68
C PRO A 295 -8.18 1.83 12.32
N THR A 296 -9.00 1.18 13.14
CA THR A 296 -10.13 1.81 13.83
C THR A 296 -9.95 1.70 15.34
N ASP A 297 -9.88 2.84 16.02
CA ASP A 297 -9.69 2.87 17.48
C ASP A 297 -11.00 3.12 18.21
N TYR A 298 -11.34 2.21 19.12
CA TYR A 298 -12.43 2.38 20.08
C TYR A 298 -12.13 3.53 21.03
N LEU A 299 -13.11 4.42 21.24
CA LEU A 299 -13.02 5.50 22.22
C LEU A 299 -14.08 5.36 23.31
N TRP A 300 -15.33 5.08 22.94
CA TRP A 300 -16.45 5.01 23.88
C TRP A 300 -17.61 4.13 23.38
N GLY A 301 -18.41 3.59 24.30
CA GLY A 301 -19.66 2.88 24.05
C GLY A 301 -19.64 1.39 24.45
N PRO A 302 -20.71 0.64 24.16
CA PRO A 302 -21.96 1.10 23.57
C PRO A 302 -22.77 1.99 24.55
N GLY A 303 -23.61 2.86 24.01
CA GLY A 303 -24.61 3.59 24.80
C GLY A 303 -25.65 4.27 23.92
N THR A 304 -26.46 5.13 24.53
CA THR A 304 -27.48 5.93 23.84
C THR A 304 -26.86 7.12 23.11
N ARG A 305 -27.62 7.71 22.18
CA ARG A 305 -27.24 8.93 21.45
C ARG A 305 -26.85 10.07 22.40
N GLU A 306 -27.63 10.26 23.47
CA GLU A 306 -27.43 11.34 24.44
C GLU A 306 -26.17 11.11 25.28
N GLU A 307 -25.92 9.89 25.73
CA GLU A 307 -24.69 9.55 26.45
C GLU A 307 -23.44 9.75 25.57
N ALA A 308 -23.52 9.38 24.29
CA ALA A 308 -22.44 9.60 23.32
C ALA A 308 -22.16 11.10 23.12
N ARG A 309 -23.21 11.92 23.01
CA ARG A 309 -23.13 13.38 22.87
C ARG A 309 -22.47 14.02 24.09
N VAL A 310 -22.93 13.66 25.29
CA VAL A 310 -22.35 14.15 26.56
C VAL A 310 -20.88 13.78 26.66
N TRP A 311 -20.52 12.55 26.30
CA TRP A 311 -19.13 12.10 26.31
C TRP A 311 -18.25 12.90 25.32
N LEU A 312 -18.73 13.15 24.10
CA LEU A 312 -18.00 13.95 23.10
C LEU A 312 -17.77 15.40 23.54
N GLU A 313 -18.75 16.01 24.19
CA GLU A 313 -18.64 17.39 24.71
C GLU A 313 -17.59 17.50 25.83
N GLN A 314 -17.48 16.45 26.64
CA GLN A 314 -16.54 16.35 27.75
C GLN A 314 -15.13 16.02 27.29
N GLU A 315 -14.93 14.93 26.54
CA GLU A 315 -13.60 14.40 26.21
C GLU A 315 -12.98 15.06 24.97
N ARG A 316 -13.81 15.59 24.06
CA ARG A 316 -13.39 16.30 22.83
C ARG A 316 -12.23 15.60 22.11
N PRO A 317 -12.38 14.31 21.76
CA PRO A 317 -11.29 13.58 21.12
C PRO A 317 -10.95 14.18 19.76
N GLU A 318 -9.67 14.12 19.40
CA GLU A 318 -9.19 14.62 18.11
C GLU A 318 -9.00 13.48 17.10
N GLY A 319 -9.21 13.82 15.83
CA GLY A 319 -8.78 12.98 14.71
C GLY A 319 -7.26 12.99 14.56
N ASP A 320 -6.70 11.92 14.00
CA ASP A 320 -5.25 11.75 13.81
C ASP A 320 -4.92 11.31 12.39
N SER A 321 -3.64 11.03 12.14
CA SER A 321 -3.18 10.45 10.89
C SER A 321 -2.61 9.06 11.18
N VAL A 322 -3.00 8.06 10.40
CA VAL A 322 -2.59 6.67 10.64
C VAL A 322 -2.00 6.04 9.39
N ASP A 323 -0.90 5.31 9.58
CA ASP A 323 -0.41 4.40 8.54
C ASP A 323 -1.17 3.08 8.61
N PHE A 324 -1.52 2.54 7.44
CA PHE A 324 -2.20 1.26 7.32
C PHE A 324 -1.37 0.23 6.55
N THR A 325 -0.20 0.61 6.04
CA THR A 325 0.70 -0.32 5.35
C THR A 325 1.60 -1.06 6.33
N ASP A 326 2.03 -2.27 5.97
CA ASP A 326 2.99 -3.07 6.76
C ASP A 326 2.57 -3.30 8.24
N ARG A 327 1.26 -3.39 8.50
CA ARG A 327 0.70 -3.66 9.83
C ARG A 327 1.05 -5.07 10.28
N VAL A 328 1.24 -5.25 11.58
CA VAL A 328 1.45 -6.57 12.19
C VAL A 328 0.17 -7.04 12.85
N PHE A 329 -0.22 -8.26 12.55
CA PHE A 329 -1.40 -8.92 13.09
C PHE A 329 -1.02 -10.22 13.80
N LEU A 330 -1.75 -10.53 14.88
CA LEU A 330 -1.73 -11.82 15.53
C LEU A 330 -3.02 -12.59 15.18
N VAL A 331 -2.86 -13.78 14.61
CA VAL A 331 -3.97 -14.65 14.21
C VAL A 331 -3.88 -15.94 15.03
N GLN A 332 -4.98 -16.31 15.68
CA GLN A 332 -5.07 -17.51 16.51
C GLN A 332 -5.74 -18.64 15.71
N ASP A 333 -5.11 -19.80 15.69
CA ASP A 333 -5.65 -21.05 15.16
C ASP A 333 -5.87 -22.03 16.32
N HIS A 334 -7.12 -22.14 16.76
CA HIS A 334 -7.52 -22.99 17.88
C HIS A 334 -8.93 -23.54 17.65
N GLU A 335 -9.03 -24.80 17.20
CA GLU A 335 -10.26 -25.46 16.70
C GLU A 335 -10.84 -24.84 15.43
N ARG A 336 -10.78 -23.51 15.33
CA ARG A 336 -11.07 -22.68 14.17
C ARG A 336 -10.09 -21.52 14.09
N LEU A 337 -9.95 -20.98 12.89
CA LEU A 337 -9.16 -19.79 12.66
C LEU A 337 -9.93 -18.54 13.10
N MET A 338 -9.34 -17.78 14.02
CA MET A 338 -9.92 -16.55 14.55
C MET A 338 -9.57 -15.35 13.67
N PRO A 339 -10.40 -14.30 13.64
CA PRO A 339 -10.02 -13.07 12.94
C PRO A 339 -8.72 -12.48 13.49
N PRO A 340 -7.99 -11.69 12.69
CA PRO A 340 -6.74 -11.07 13.14
C PRO A 340 -6.96 -10.13 14.33
N MET A 341 -5.99 -10.04 15.22
CA MET A 341 -5.96 -9.08 16.33
C MET A 341 -4.76 -8.16 16.19
N ARG A 342 -4.90 -6.92 16.68
CA ARG A 342 -3.73 -6.08 16.92
C ARG A 342 -2.88 -6.65 18.07
N PRO A 343 -1.54 -6.59 18.00
CA PRO A 343 -0.68 -7.20 19.00
C PRO A 343 -0.94 -6.72 20.44
N ALA A 344 -1.28 -5.44 20.61
CA ALA A 344 -1.64 -4.88 21.93
C ALA A 344 -2.88 -5.53 22.57
N VAL A 345 -3.89 -5.88 21.77
CA VAL A 345 -5.12 -6.53 22.27
C VAL A 345 -4.87 -8.00 22.57
N ALA A 346 -4.15 -8.69 21.68
CA ALA A 346 -3.72 -10.07 21.92
C ALA A 346 -2.87 -10.17 23.20
N ALA A 347 -1.96 -9.22 23.43
CA ALA A 347 -1.16 -9.11 24.65
C ALA A 347 -2.00 -8.98 25.93
N GLY A 348 -3.19 -8.36 25.83
CA GLY A 348 -4.12 -8.14 26.93
C GLY A 348 -5.04 -9.30 27.26
N LEU A 349 -5.05 -10.37 26.45
CA LEU A 349 -5.92 -11.53 26.64
C LEU A 349 -5.64 -12.25 27.96
N PRO A 350 -6.66 -12.80 28.64
CA PRO A 350 -6.47 -13.69 29.78
C PRO A 350 -5.89 -15.05 29.33
N ASP A 351 -5.25 -15.77 30.25
CA ASP A 351 -4.48 -16.99 29.93
C ASP A 351 -5.31 -18.10 29.29
N ASP A 352 -6.58 -18.24 29.69
CA ASP A 352 -7.52 -19.23 29.12
C ASP A 352 -7.83 -18.96 27.64
N LYS A 353 -7.55 -17.75 27.14
CA LYS A 353 -7.76 -17.36 25.73
C LYS A 353 -6.48 -17.40 24.89
N ARG A 354 -5.34 -17.77 25.48
CA ARG A 354 -4.02 -17.82 24.79
C ARG A 354 -3.68 -19.20 24.20
N VAL A 355 -4.64 -20.13 24.22
CA VAL A 355 -4.48 -21.50 23.73
C VAL A 355 -4.33 -21.59 22.20
N GLY A 356 -3.82 -22.72 21.71
CA GLY A 356 -3.68 -23.00 20.27
C GLY A 356 -2.39 -22.48 19.63
N VAL A 357 -2.37 -22.48 18.31
CA VAL A 357 -1.24 -22.00 17.50
C VAL A 357 -1.47 -20.53 17.16
N TRP A 358 -0.45 -19.71 17.34
CA TRP A 358 -0.47 -18.29 17.02
C TRP A 358 0.44 -17.99 15.85
N HIS A 359 -0.02 -17.09 14.99
CA HIS A 359 0.70 -16.60 13.82
C HIS A 359 0.92 -15.10 13.95
N ALA A 360 2.17 -14.66 13.84
CA ALA A 360 2.53 -13.26 13.67
C ALA A 360 2.77 -12.97 12.19
N VAL A 361 1.93 -12.13 11.60
CA VAL A 361 1.93 -11.87 10.16
C VAL A 361 1.98 -10.36 9.92
N ARG A 362 2.85 -9.91 9.02
CA ARG A 362 2.84 -8.55 8.50
C ARG A 362 2.07 -8.49 7.19
N ALA A 363 1.09 -7.60 7.11
CA ALA A 363 0.22 -7.38 5.96
C ALA A 363 -0.30 -5.93 5.93
N ASP A 364 -0.81 -5.46 4.81
CA ASP A 364 -1.45 -4.12 4.75
C ASP A 364 -2.87 -4.16 5.33
N PHE A 365 -3.59 -5.26 5.11
CA PHE A 365 -4.97 -5.41 5.57
C PHE A 365 -5.16 -6.69 6.39
N PRO A 366 -6.12 -6.71 7.33
CA PRO A 366 -6.37 -7.90 8.14
C PRO A 366 -6.75 -9.14 7.31
N ASP A 367 -7.54 -8.96 6.25
CA ASP A 367 -7.94 -10.04 5.35
C ASP A 367 -6.74 -10.73 4.68
N ASP A 368 -5.69 -9.98 4.36
CA ASP A 368 -4.48 -10.53 3.75
C ASP A 368 -3.75 -11.44 4.77
N ALA A 369 -3.72 -11.05 6.05
CA ALA A 369 -3.16 -11.87 7.12
C ALA A 369 -4.02 -13.12 7.40
N PHE A 370 -5.34 -12.96 7.48
CA PHE A 370 -6.26 -14.07 7.71
C PHE A 370 -6.22 -15.08 6.55
N ALA A 371 -6.32 -14.60 5.32
CA ALA A 371 -6.27 -15.43 4.11
C ALA A 371 -4.94 -16.16 3.99
N HIS A 372 -3.82 -15.50 4.35
CA HIS A 372 -2.52 -16.14 4.41
C HIS A 372 -2.50 -17.33 5.39
N VAL A 373 -2.93 -17.12 6.65
CA VAL A 373 -2.91 -18.19 7.66
C VAL A 373 -3.84 -19.33 7.27
N ARG A 374 -5.05 -19.02 6.80
CA ARG A 374 -6.00 -20.01 6.28
C ARG A 374 -5.40 -20.84 5.15
N GLY A 375 -4.78 -20.18 4.17
CA GLY A 375 -4.15 -20.82 3.03
C GLY A 375 -2.87 -21.58 3.40
N SER A 376 -2.17 -21.18 4.47
CA SER A 376 -0.95 -21.86 4.92
C SER A 376 -1.21 -23.28 5.42
N GLY A 377 -2.42 -23.58 5.91
CA GLY A 377 -2.85 -24.93 6.29
C GLY A 377 -2.89 -25.90 5.10
N ASP A 378 -3.26 -25.40 3.92
CA ASP A 378 -3.34 -26.16 2.68
C ASP A 378 -2.00 -26.13 1.92
N ARG A 379 -1.32 -27.28 1.83
CA ARG A 379 -0.02 -27.39 1.13
C ARG A 379 -0.12 -27.09 -0.37
N SER A 380 -1.30 -27.23 -0.97
CA SER A 380 -1.49 -26.99 -2.41
C SER A 380 -1.51 -25.49 -2.77
N ALA A 381 -1.83 -24.63 -1.80
CA ALA A 381 -1.95 -23.18 -2.00
C ALA A 381 -0.59 -22.44 -2.04
N GLY A 382 0.52 -23.10 -1.70
CA GLY A 382 1.87 -22.55 -1.85
C GLY A 382 2.24 -21.39 -0.91
N HIS A 383 1.41 -21.10 0.11
CA HIS A 383 1.71 -20.07 1.10
C HIS A 383 2.93 -20.42 1.96
N ALA A 384 3.73 -19.40 2.30
CA ALA A 384 4.88 -19.57 3.17
C ALA A 384 4.44 -20.01 4.58
N ARG A 385 5.21 -20.93 5.18
CA ARG A 385 5.03 -21.40 6.57
C ARG A 385 6.23 -21.07 7.46
N ARG A 386 7.25 -20.44 6.91
CA ARG A 386 8.47 -20.07 7.62
C ARG A 386 8.60 -18.56 7.60
N PRO A 387 9.29 -17.97 8.59
CA PRO A 387 9.51 -16.53 8.61
C PRO A 387 10.09 -16.01 7.29
N GLY A 388 9.57 -14.88 6.84
CA GLY A 388 9.89 -14.24 5.58
C GLY A 388 8.68 -14.01 4.68
N ASP A 389 8.95 -13.43 3.52
CA ASP A 389 7.93 -13.04 2.56
C ASP A 389 7.24 -14.24 1.92
N CYS A 390 5.92 -14.17 1.80
CA CYS A 390 5.14 -15.15 1.05
C CYS A 390 5.20 -14.85 -0.45
N SER A 391 5.53 -15.85 -1.27
CA SER A 391 5.51 -15.72 -2.73
C SER A 391 4.10 -15.79 -3.34
N ALA A 392 3.14 -16.38 -2.62
CA ALA A 392 1.78 -16.60 -3.10
C ALA A 392 0.81 -15.44 -2.77
N CYS A 393 1.15 -14.54 -1.83
CA CYS A 393 0.25 -13.46 -1.39
C CYS A 393 1.02 -12.29 -0.76
N SER A 394 0.30 -11.20 -0.51
CA SER A 394 0.83 -9.97 0.08
C SER A 394 0.96 -10.04 1.61
N ALA A 395 1.64 -11.06 2.12
CA ALA A 395 1.91 -11.24 3.54
C ALA A 395 3.36 -11.67 3.79
N GLU A 396 3.89 -11.32 4.96
CA GLU A 396 5.15 -11.83 5.50
C GLU A 396 4.86 -12.55 6.81
N VAL A 397 5.43 -13.75 6.96
CA VAL A 397 5.41 -14.46 8.24
C VAL A 397 6.52 -13.89 9.10
N LEU A 398 6.18 -13.39 10.28
CA LEU A 398 7.17 -12.95 11.27
C LEU A 398 7.54 -14.11 12.20
N GLY A 399 6.55 -14.92 12.57
CA GLY A 399 6.72 -16.08 13.46
C GLY A 399 5.44 -16.89 13.58
N LEU A 400 5.57 -18.13 14.04
CA LEU A 400 4.45 -19.01 14.36
C LEU A 400 4.83 -19.90 15.55
N GLY A 401 3.84 -20.32 16.35
CA GLY A 401 4.08 -21.23 17.47
C GLY A 401 3.11 -20.98 18.62
N SER A 402 3.64 -21.03 19.84
CA SER A 402 2.93 -20.61 21.04
C SER A 402 2.59 -19.12 21.01
N TYR A 403 1.69 -18.71 21.90
CA TYR A 403 1.35 -17.30 22.12
C TYR A 403 2.59 -16.43 22.38
N ASP A 404 3.50 -16.87 23.24
CA ASP A 404 4.70 -16.10 23.61
C ASP A 404 5.68 -15.98 22.43
N GLU A 405 5.85 -17.03 21.62
CA GLU A 405 6.71 -17.00 20.43
C GLU A 405 6.16 -16.03 19.37
N ALA A 406 4.85 -16.08 19.10
CA ALA A 406 4.22 -15.17 18.14
C ALA A 406 4.25 -13.72 18.64
N LEU A 407 3.98 -13.48 19.92
CA LEU A 407 4.05 -12.14 20.51
C LEU A 407 5.49 -11.60 20.53
N HIS A 408 6.48 -12.45 20.78
CA HIS A 408 7.90 -12.08 20.68
C HIS A 408 8.29 -11.69 19.25
N ALA A 409 7.83 -12.46 18.25
CA ALA A 409 8.06 -12.12 16.84
C ALA A 409 7.40 -10.77 16.45
N ALA A 410 6.20 -10.51 16.95
CA ALA A 410 5.55 -9.21 16.75
C ALA A 410 6.32 -8.07 17.46
N ALA A 411 6.80 -8.29 18.68
CA ALA A 411 7.59 -7.31 19.43
C ALA A 411 8.96 -7.04 18.76
N ALA A 412 9.59 -8.04 18.16
CA ALA A 412 10.81 -7.85 17.38
C ALA A 412 10.59 -6.95 16.16
N ALA A 413 9.37 -6.95 15.60
CA ALA A 413 8.99 -6.11 14.46
C ALA A 413 8.52 -4.70 14.86
N LEU A 414 7.80 -4.55 15.98
CA LEU A 414 7.17 -3.29 16.39
C LEU A 414 7.90 -2.55 17.52
N GLY A 415 8.81 -3.23 18.23
CA GLY A 415 9.30 -2.80 19.54
C GLY A 415 8.40 -3.31 20.68
N PRO A 416 8.61 -2.81 21.92
CA PRO A 416 7.84 -3.23 23.08
C PRO A 416 6.32 -3.06 22.89
N ILE A 417 5.56 -4.12 23.15
CA ILE A 417 4.09 -4.12 23.01
C ILE A 417 3.46 -3.91 24.38
N GLN A 418 2.68 -2.83 24.52
CA GLN A 418 1.86 -2.59 25.71
C GLN A 418 0.51 -3.29 25.57
N ALA A 419 0.17 -4.12 26.57
CA ALA A 419 -1.12 -4.79 26.61
C ALA A 419 -2.28 -3.80 26.82
N VAL A 420 -3.33 -3.96 26.01
CA VAL A 420 -4.57 -3.15 26.09
C VAL A 420 -5.75 -4.09 26.31
N ARG A 421 -6.59 -3.76 27.30
CA ARG A 421 -7.88 -4.42 27.52
C ARG A 421 -8.99 -3.47 27.13
N LEU A 422 -9.73 -3.83 26.09
CA LEU A 422 -10.91 -3.11 25.65
C LEU A 422 -12.20 -3.80 26.13
N PRO A 423 -13.30 -3.05 26.31
CA PRO A 423 -14.61 -3.66 26.48
C PRO A 423 -14.96 -4.47 25.24
N SER A 424 -15.75 -5.53 25.41
CA SER A 424 -16.23 -6.35 24.28
C SER A 424 -17.38 -5.63 23.59
N VAL A 425 -17.11 -4.97 22.47
CA VAL A 425 -18.09 -4.22 21.67
C VAL A 425 -17.95 -4.65 20.22
N ARG A 426 -19.08 -5.00 19.59
CA ARG A 426 -19.13 -5.43 18.19
C ARG A 426 -20.43 -4.99 17.55
N LEU A 427 -20.39 -4.67 16.27
CA LEU A 427 -21.61 -4.43 15.50
C LEU A 427 -22.28 -5.77 15.12
N PRO A 428 -23.63 -5.84 15.04
CA PRO A 428 -24.35 -7.11 14.91
C PRO A 428 -24.23 -7.84 13.56
N PRO A 429 -24.12 -7.19 12.39
CA PRO A 429 -23.91 -7.93 11.15
C PRO A 429 -22.43 -8.00 10.79
N SER A 430 -21.90 -9.21 10.64
CA SER A 430 -20.68 -9.45 9.88
C SER A 430 -20.93 -10.62 8.93
N ILE A 431 -21.01 -10.32 7.64
CA ILE A 431 -21.14 -11.34 6.58
C ILE A 431 -19.79 -12.04 6.38
N PHE A 432 -18.69 -11.31 6.59
CA PHE A 432 -17.34 -11.81 6.35
C PHE A 432 -16.78 -12.61 7.54
N TRP A 433 -17.24 -12.30 8.76
CA TRP A 433 -16.87 -12.95 10.02
C TRP A 433 -18.11 -13.46 10.79
N PRO A 434 -18.96 -14.31 10.19
CA PRO A 434 -20.23 -14.72 10.79
C PRO A 434 -20.06 -15.47 12.13
N ASP A 435 -18.91 -16.12 12.31
CA ASP A 435 -18.63 -16.98 13.46
C ASP A 435 -17.66 -16.34 14.48
N ARG A 436 -17.40 -15.02 14.41
CA ARG A 436 -16.56 -14.36 15.42
C ARG A 436 -17.17 -14.56 16.83
N PRO A 437 -16.35 -14.98 17.82
CA PRO A 437 -16.84 -15.38 19.14
C PRO A 437 -17.54 -14.24 19.88
#